data_AF-W0FIA5-F1
#
_entry.id   AF-W0FIA5-F1
#
_cell.length_a   1.000
_cell.length_b   1.000
_cell.length_c   1.000
_cell.angle_alpha   90.00
_cell.angle_beta   90.00
_cell.angle_gamma   90.00
#
_symmetry.space_group_name_H-M   'P 1'
#
loop_
_entity.id
_entity.type
_entity.pdbx_description
1 polymer ?
#
loop_
_entity_poly.entity_id
_entity_poly.type
_entity_poly.pdbx_seq_one_letter_code
_entity_poly.pdbx_strand_id
1 'polypeptide(L)'
;MNQKERLDYLVEAFKEDSVQYRDLETPRDDAGKRRILRSLMNIRMPGKMMPAVLSVQDEYLKERSREKGIVQISEIPTVGGLGSSHPHGDIISVWQGDITRLAAGAIVNAANSQMLGCFVPMHTCIDNCIHTYAGVQLREECGRRMKELRAKYGQDYEQPTALPMLTEGYNLPAK
;
A
#
# COMPACT_ATOMS: atom_id res chain seq x y z
N MET A 1 -4.86 -0.12 -22.08
CA MET A 1 -3.65 -0.94 -21.90
C MET A 1 -4.05 -2.24 -21.24
N ASN A 2 -3.53 -3.37 -21.69
CA ASN A 2 -3.64 -4.65 -20.96
C ASN A 2 -2.69 -4.65 -19.75
N GLN A 3 -2.79 -5.67 -18.90
CA GLN A 3 -2.01 -5.71 -17.66
C GLN A 3 -0.48 -5.70 -17.88
N LYS A 4 -0.01 -6.42 -18.89
CA LYS A 4 1.41 -6.48 -19.22
C LYS A 4 1.92 -5.14 -19.73
N GLU A 5 1.16 -4.48 -20.59
CA GLU A 5 1.47 -3.13 -21.08
C GLU A 5 1.52 -2.12 -19.94
N ARG A 6 0.58 -2.19 -18.98
CA ARG A 6 0.61 -1.32 -17.78
C ARG A 6 1.87 -1.57 -16.96
N LEU A 7 2.25 -2.82 -16.73
CA LEU A 7 3.46 -3.16 -16.00
C LEU A 7 4.71 -2.62 -16.69
N ASP A 8 4.83 -2.83 -18.01
CA ASP A 8 5.98 -2.36 -18.80
C ASP A 8 6.11 -0.84 -18.74
N TYR A 9 4.99 -0.14 -18.94
CA TYR A 9 4.94 1.32 -18.83
C TYR A 9 5.31 1.82 -17.43
N LEU A 10 4.78 1.19 -16.37
CA LEU A 10 5.05 1.61 -15.00
C LEU A 10 6.51 1.40 -14.62
N VAL A 11 7.13 0.29 -15.04
CA VAL A 11 8.56 0.07 -14.77
C VAL A 11 9.40 1.21 -15.36
N GLU A 12 9.19 1.56 -16.64
CA GLU A 12 9.94 2.65 -17.27
C GLU A 12 9.63 4.02 -16.65
N ALA A 13 8.35 4.30 -16.33
CA ALA A 13 7.97 5.56 -15.69
C ALA A 13 8.57 5.72 -14.29
N PHE A 14 8.63 4.64 -13.49
CA PHE A 14 9.24 4.67 -12.17
C PHE A 14 10.77 4.68 -12.20
N LYS A 15 11.39 4.11 -13.24
CA LYS A 15 12.84 4.28 -13.48
C LYS A 15 13.15 5.73 -13.81
N GLU A 16 12.37 6.37 -14.66
CA GLU A 16 12.56 7.78 -15.03
C GLU A 16 12.36 8.73 -13.84
N ASP A 17 11.36 8.47 -12.98
CA ASP A 17 11.15 9.19 -11.72
C ASP A 17 12.31 8.96 -10.72
N SER A 18 12.97 7.81 -10.80
CA SER A 18 14.11 7.46 -9.96
C SER A 18 15.43 7.88 -10.61
N VAL A 19 15.86 9.12 -10.35
CA VAL A 19 17.13 9.67 -10.88
C VAL A 19 18.32 8.72 -10.71
N GLN A 20 18.38 7.96 -9.61
CA GLN A 20 19.45 7.00 -9.33
C GLN A 20 19.36 5.68 -10.12
N TYR A 21 18.15 5.24 -10.48
CA TYR A 21 17.90 3.93 -11.09
C TYR A 21 17.30 4.01 -12.50
N ARG A 22 17.44 5.16 -13.16
CA ARG A 22 16.97 5.40 -14.54
C ARG A 22 17.51 4.35 -15.53
N ASP A 23 18.79 4.00 -15.40
CA ASP A 23 19.48 3.07 -16.31
C ASP A 23 19.42 1.60 -15.85
N LEU A 24 18.56 1.28 -14.88
CA LEU A 24 18.40 -0.09 -14.40
C LEU A 24 17.91 -1.02 -15.53
N GLU A 25 18.56 -2.17 -15.70
CA GLU A 25 18.15 -3.14 -16.70
C GLU A 25 16.77 -3.73 -16.35
N THR A 26 15.83 -3.64 -17.30
CA THR A 26 14.47 -4.16 -17.13
C THR A 26 14.43 -5.65 -17.45
N PRO A 27 14.05 -6.54 -16.51
CA PRO A 27 13.94 -7.97 -16.76
C PRO A 27 12.93 -8.27 -17.88
N ARG A 28 13.14 -9.38 -18.60
CA ARG A 28 12.23 -9.80 -19.68
C ARG A 28 10.93 -10.41 -19.16
N ASP A 29 10.97 -11.04 -18.00
CA ASP A 29 9.84 -11.72 -17.39
C ASP A 29 9.00 -10.80 -16.49
N ASP A 30 7.69 -11.06 -16.43
CA ASP A 30 6.77 -10.21 -15.68
C ASP A 30 7.01 -10.27 -14.16
N ALA A 31 7.57 -11.37 -13.63
CA ALA A 31 7.87 -11.46 -12.20
C ALA A 31 9.07 -10.59 -11.81
N GLY A 32 10.10 -10.53 -12.66
CA GLY A 32 11.21 -9.58 -12.56
C GLY A 32 10.72 -8.14 -12.62
N LYS A 33 9.90 -7.81 -13.62
CA LYS A 33 9.32 -6.46 -13.76
C LYS A 33 8.49 -6.04 -12.55
N ARG A 34 7.67 -6.93 -11.99
CA ARG A 34 6.92 -6.67 -10.75
C ARG A 34 7.84 -6.40 -9.56
N ARG A 35 8.95 -7.14 -9.44
CA ARG A 35 9.95 -6.91 -8.38
C ARG A 35 10.61 -5.55 -8.53
N ILE A 36 10.95 -5.15 -9.76
CA ILE A 36 11.50 -3.82 -10.04
C ILE A 36 10.50 -2.72 -9.70
N LEU A 37 9.27 -2.80 -10.22
CA LEU A 37 8.22 -1.81 -9.92
C LEU A 37 8.01 -1.65 -8.41
N ARG A 38 7.84 -2.76 -7.68
CA ARG A 38 7.67 -2.73 -6.22
C ARG A 38 8.89 -2.10 -5.54
N SER A 39 10.10 -2.48 -5.94
CA SER A 39 11.35 -1.92 -5.37
C SER A 39 11.44 -0.41 -5.56
N LEU A 40 11.15 0.08 -6.77
CA LEU A 40 11.16 1.51 -7.09
C LEU A 40 10.09 2.26 -6.30
N MET A 41 8.87 1.72 -6.19
CA MET A 41 7.83 2.28 -5.32
C MET A 41 8.26 2.31 -3.84
N ASN A 42 8.97 1.28 -3.36
CA ASN A 42 9.41 1.19 -1.97
C ASN A 42 10.45 2.25 -1.62
N ILE A 43 11.36 2.60 -2.53
CA ILE A 43 12.42 3.58 -2.26
C ILE A 43 12.02 5.02 -2.62
N ARG A 44 10.93 5.22 -3.36
CA ARG A 44 10.47 6.54 -3.81
C ARG A 44 10.08 7.45 -2.65
N MET A 45 10.71 8.61 -2.51
CA MET A 45 10.32 9.61 -1.49
C MET A 45 8.91 10.17 -1.74
N PRO A 46 8.20 10.66 -0.71
CA PRO A 46 6.91 11.34 -0.90
C PRO A 46 7.04 12.52 -1.86
N GLY A 47 6.12 12.60 -2.82
CA GLY A 47 6.12 13.69 -3.80
C GLY A 47 5.15 13.44 -4.94
N LYS A 48 4.85 14.51 -5.68
CA LYS A 48 3.94 14.46 -6.83
C LYS A 48 4.48 13.49 -7.87
N MET A 49 3.57 12.82 -8.56
CA MET A 49 3.85 12.03 -9.75
C MET A 49 2.95 12.52 -10.89
N MET A 50 3.38 12.32 -12.13
CA MET A 50 2.57 12.71 -13.28
C MET A 50 1.18 12.04 -13.21
N PRO A 51 0.07 12.79 -13.36
CA PRO A 51 -1.27 12.23 -13.25
C PRO A 51 -1.55 11.05 -14.19
N ALA A 52 -0.97 11.07 -15.39
CA ALA A 52 -1.06 9.95 -16.33
C ALA A 52 -0.44 8.65 -15.77
N VAL A 53 0.71 8.76 -15.07
CA VAL A 53 1.36 7.59 -14.46
C VAL A 53 0.55 7.07 -13.29
N LEU A 54 0.01 7.95 -12.45
CA LEU A 54 -0.88 7.58 -11.35
C LEU A 54 -2.14 6.86 -11.85
N SER A 55 -2.75 7.35 -12.94
CA SER A 55 -3.93 6.71 -13.56
C SER A 55 -3.61 5.28 -14.00
N VAL A 56 -2.47 5.06 -14.66
CA VAL A 56 -2.03 3.72 -15.07
C VAL A 56 -1.69 2.83 -13.87
N GLN A 57 -1.06 3.39 -12.82
CA GLN A 57 -0.78 2.69 -11.58
C GLN A 57 -2.07 2.24 -10.89
N ASP A 58 -3.08 3.10 -10.84
CA ASP A 58 -4.34 2.79 -10.18
C ASP A 58 -5.10 1.70 -10.91
N GLU A 59 -5.19 1.78 -12.24
CA GLU A 59 -5.73 0.68 -13.04
C GLU A 59 -4.93 -0.61 -12.86
N TYR A 60 -3.59 -0.50 -12.78
CA TYR A 60 -2.72 -1.63 -12.55
C TYR A 60 -3.04 -2.32 -11.21
N LEU A 61 -2.98 -1.57 -10.10
CA LEU A 61 -3.17 -2.08 -8.75
C LEU A 61 -4.60 -2.58 -8.49
N LYS A 62 -5.63 -1.90 -9.01
CA LYS A 62 -7.02 -2.36 -8.90
C LYS A 62 -7.22 -3.70 -9.58
N GLU A 63 -6.64 -3.90 -10.75
CA GLU A 63 -6.72 -5.20 -11.43
C GLU A 63 -5.89 -6.27 -10.71
N ARG A 64 -4.70 -5.93 -10.18
CA ARG A 64 -3.93 -6.85 -9.31
C ARG A 64 -4.74 -7.28 -8.08
N SER A 65 -5.55 -6.37 -7.53
CA SER A 65 -6.46 -6.66 -6.42
C SER A 65 -7.58 -7.63 -6.85
N ARG A 66 -8.17 -7.42 -8.04
CA ARG A 66 -9.16 -8.35 -8.62
C ARG A 66 -8.58 -9.74 -8.88
N GLU A 67 -7.39 -9.82 -9.48
CA GLU A 67 -6.70 -11.10 -9.76
C GLU A 67 -6.38 -11.89 -8.48
N LYS A 68 -6.04 -11.20 -7.38
CA LYS A 68 -5.85 -11.83 -6.06
C LYS A 68 -7.17 -12.27 -5.42
N GLY A 69 -8.29 -11.73 -5.86
CA GLY A 69 -9.61 -11.89 -5.25
C GLY A 69 -9.79 -10.97 -4.04
N ILE A 70 -10.91 -10.25 -4.04
CA ILE A 70 -11.34 -9.39 -2.93
C ILE A 70 -12.18 -10.24 -1.96
N VAL A 71 -11.96 -10.05 -0.66
CA VAL A 71 -12.71 -10.75 0.41
C VAL A 71 -13.61 -9.74 1.11
N GLN A 72 -14.92 -9.99 1.08
CA GLN A 72 -15.89 -9.18 1.80
C GLN A 72 -15.91 -9.57 3.28
N ILE A 73 -16.06 -8.61 4.18
CA ILE A 73 -16.18 -8.92 5.62
C ILE A 73 -17.38 -9.85 5.91
N SER A 74 -18.45 -9.75 5.13
CA SER A 74 -19.62 -10.64 5.23
C SER A 74 -19.33 -12.10 4.87
N GLU A 75 -18.21 -12.40 4.19
CA GLU A 75 -17.79 -13.77 3.86
C GLU A 75 -17.01 -14.42 5.00
N ILE A 76 -16.59 -13.65 6.01
CA ILE A 76 -15.78 -14.13 7.12
C ILE A 76 -16.69 -14.45 8.31
N PRO A 77 -16.80 -15.73 8.73
CA PRO A 77 -17.60 -16.09 9.89
C PRO A 77 -17.11 -15.38 11.15
N THR A 78 -18.06 -14.93 11.96
CA THR A 78 -17.79 -14.41 13.30
C THR A 78 -17.47 -15.58 14.23
N VAL A 79 -16.73 -15.35 15.30
CA VAL A 79 -16.42 -16.43 16.26
C VAL A 79 -17.68 -16.94 16.96
N GLY A 80 -18.72 -16.10 17.10
CA GLY A 80 -20.06 -16.51 17.54
C GLY A 80 -20.73 -17.46 16.55
N GLY A 81 -20.66 -17.15 15.25
CA GLY A 81 -21.11 -18.05 14.17
C GLY A 81 -20.34 -19.38 14.10
N LEU A 82 -19.17 -19.45 14.73
CA LEU A 82 -18.36 -20.67 14.90
C LEU A 82 -18.57 -21.35 16.26
N GLY A 83 -19.54 -20.91 17.07
CA GLY A 83 -19.92 -21.53 18.34
C GLY A 83 -19.24 -20.95 19.60
N SER A 84 -18.52 -19.83 19.50
CA SER A 84 -18.00 -19.13 20.66
C SER A 84 -19.12 -18.51 21.50
N SER A 85 -19.07 -18.69 22.81
CA SER A 85 -20.00 -18.07 23.77
C SER A 85 -19.53 -16.69 24.27
N HIS A 86 -18.51 -16.10 23.66
CA HIS A 86 -17.99 -14.79 24.08
C HIS A 86 -19.05 -13.70 23.87
N PRO A 87 -19.23 -12.72 24.79
CA PRO A 87 -20.25 -11.67 24.66
C PRO A 87 -20.13 -10.81 23.39
N HIS A 88 -18.94 -10.77 22.80
CA HIS A 88 -18.66 -10.06 21.54
C HIS A 88 -18.44 -11.00 20.35
N GLY A 89 -18.90 -12.25 20.46
CA GLY A 89 -18.67 -13.28 19.46
C GLY A 89 -19.22 -12.92 18.08
N ASP A 90 -20.32 -12.18 18.02
CA ASP A 90 -20.99 -11.81 16.76
C ASP A 90 -20.33 -10.64 16.01
N ILE A 91 -19.32 -9.98 16.59
CA ILE A 91 -18.63 -8.83 15.99
C ILE A 91 -17.12 -9.05 15.86
N ILE A 92 -16.61 -10.20 16.29
CA ILE A 92 -15.20 -10.56 16.21
C ILE A 92 -15.08 -11.73 15.24
N SER A 93 -14.15 -11.61 14.29
CA SER A 93 -13.78 -12.69 13.39
C SER A 93 -12.27 -12.93 13.46
N VAL A 94 -11.86 -14.17 13.25
CA VAL A 94 -10.45 -14.53 13.03
C VAL A 94 -10.31 -14.99 11.60
N TRP A 95 -9.44 -14.32 10.85
CA TRP A 95 -9.26 -14.59 9.43
C TRP A 95 -7.77 -14.75 9.09
N GLN A 96 -7.46 -15.79 8.34
CA GLN A 96 -6.12 -16.04 7.82
C GLN A 96 -6.06 -15.66 6.34
N GLY A 97 -5.29 -14.63 6.01
CA GLY A 97 -5.11 -14.20 4.63
C GLY A 97 -4.28 -12.94 4.46
N ASP A 98 -4.29 -12.40 3.24
CA ASP A 98 -3.59 -11.17 2.87
C ASP A 98 -4.50 -9.96 3.13
N ILE A 99 -4.17 -9.16 4.16
CA ILE A 99 -4.98 -8.01 4.60
C ILE A 99 -5.31 -7.02 3.46
N THR A 100 -4.48 -6.95 2.41
CA THR A 100 -4.71 -6.04 1.27
C THR A 100 -5.87 -6.49 0.38
N ARG A 101 -6.49 -7.64 0.66
CA ARG A 101 -7.67 -8.17 -0.04
C ARG A 101 -8.98 -7.86 0.68
N LEU A 102 -8.93 -7.43 1.94
CA LEU A 102 -10.13 -7.19 2.75
C LEU A 102 -10.86 -5.94 2.30
N ALA A 103 -12.10 -6.09 1.85
CA ALA A 103 -13.04 -4.99 1.65
C ALA A 103 -13.68 -4.60 2.99
N ALA A 104 -12.91 -3.88 3.80
CA ALA A 104 -13.31 -3.41 5.13
C ALA A 104 -13.53 -1.88 5.15
N GLY A 105 -14.12 -1.38 6.25
CA GLY A 105 -14.22 0.06 6.48
C GLY A 105 -12.85 0.74 6.72
N ALA A 106 -11.89 0.00 7.28
CA ALA A 106 -10.49 0.40 7.40
C ALA A 106 -9.64 -0.85 7.65
N ILE A 107 -8.34 -0.76 7.36
CA ILE A 107 -7.32 -1.73 7.82
C ILE A 107 -6.27 -0.99 8.65
N VAL A 108 -5.63 -1.69 9.58
CA VAL A 108 -4.60 -1.10 10.45
C VAL A 108 -3.22 -1.47 9.92
N ASN A 109 -2.38 -0.45 9.71
CA ASN A 109 -0.98 -0.62 9.35
C ASN A 109 -0.08 -0.50 10.61
N ALA A 110 0.89 -1.40 10.76
CA ALA A 110 1.96 -1.26 11.76
C ALA A 110 3.09 -0.40 11.17
N ALA A 111 2.91 0.92 11.23
CA ALA A 111 3.86 1.89 10.71
C ALA A 111 5.06 2.13 11.67
N ASN A 112 6.14 2.70 11.12
CA ASN A 112 7.23 3.27 11.89
C ASN A 112 6.98 4.76 12.22
N SER A 113 7.77 5.36 13.12
CA SER A 113 7.60 6.73 13.61
C SER A 113 7.71 7.82 12.52
N GLN A 114 8.33 7.51 11.38
CA GLN A 114 8.40 8.44 10.24
C GLN A 114 7.10 8.49 9.44
N MET A 115 6.25 7.46 9.55
CA MET A 115 4.96 7.31 8.86
C MET A 115 5.03 7.27 7.32
N LEU A 116 6.22 7.09 6.74
CA LEU A 116 6.42 7.13 5.27
C LEU A 116 6.41 5.74 4.63
N GLY A 117 6.02 4.70 5.36
CA GLY A 117 6.12 3.33 4.91
C GLY A 117 7.54 2.76 5.03
N CYS A 118 7.74 1.57 4.47
CA CYS A 118 9.04 0.88 4.45
C CYS A 118 9.85 1.22 3.19
N PHE A 119 11.11 1.63 3.37
CA PHE A 119 12.03 1.94 2.28
C PHE A 119 12.94 0.78 1.85
N VAL A 120 12.93 -0.35 2.56
CA VAL A 120 13.70 -1.52 2.16
C VAL A 120 13.02 -2.21 0.97
N PRO A 121 13.68 -2.31 -0.21
CA PRO A 121 13.10 -2.96 -1.37
C PRO A 121 12.64 -4.37 -1.06
N MET A 122 11.43 -4.73 -1.50
CA MET A 122 10.87 -6.09 -1.38
C MET A 122 10.72 -6.62 0.05
N HIS A 123 10.92 -5.79 1.08
CA HIS A 123 10.75 -6.24 2.47
C HIS A 123 9.33 -6.73 2.71
N THR A 124 9.19 -7.84 3.43
CA THR A 124 7.92 -8.55 3.63
C THR A 124 7.13 -8.05 4.85
N CYS A 125 7.51 -6.91 5.43
CA CYS A 125 6.74 -6.29 6.51
C CYS A 125 5.37 -5.79 6.02
N ILE A 126 4.42 -5.72 6.95
CA ILE A 126 3.04 -5.31 6.65
C ILE A 126 2.95 -3.90 6.06
N ASP A 127 3.81 -3.01 6.52
CA ASP A 127 3.92 -1.62 6.07
C ASP A 127 4.27 -1.55 4.57
N ASN A 128 5.24 -2.36 4.13
CA ASN A 128 5.59 -2.45 2.72
C ASN A 128 4.44 -3.05 1.88
N CYS A 129 3.78 -4.09 2.39
CA CYS A 129 2.64 -4.72 1.72
C CYS A 129 1.50 -3.72 1.50
N ILE A 130 1.08 -3.02 2.55
CA ILE A 130 0.00 -2.02 2.49
C ILE A 130 0.38 -0.88 1.54
N HIS A 131 1.56 -0.25 1.70
CA HIS A 131 1.99 0.83 0.83
C HIS A 131 2.13 0.41 -0.65
N THR A 132 2.60 -0.81 -0.92
CA THR A 132 2.74 -1.31 -2.30
C THR A 132 1.37 -1.43 -2.98
N TYR A 133 0.36 -1.96 -2.28
CA TYR A 133 -0.96 -2.21 -2.87
C TYR A 133 -1.91 -1.02 -2.78
N ALA A 134 -1.69 -0.07 -1.86
CA ALA A 134 -2.39 1.22 -1.87
C ALA A 134 -1.93 2.12 -3.03
N GLY A 135 -0.63 2.08 -3.37
CA GLY A 135 -0.01 2.95 -4.36
C GLY A 135 0.76 4.11 -3.73
N VAL A 136 1.56 4.82 -4.54
CA VAL A 136 2.45 5.89 -4.04
C VAL A 136 1.72 7.06 -3.40
N GLN A 137 0.42 7.23 -3.69
CA GLN A 137 -0.40 8.29 -3.10
C GLN A 137 -0.50 8.17 -1.59
N LEU A 138 -0.51 6.95 -1.02
CA LEU A 138 -0.53 6.76 0.42
C LEU A 138 0.71 7.37 1.08
N ARG A 139 1.89 7.15 0.47
CA ARG A 139 3.13 7.75 0.96
C ARG A 139 3.14 9.27 0.77
N GLU A 140 2.60 9.78 -0.34
CA GLU A 140 2.46 11.22 -0.57
C GLU A 140 1.57 11.88 0.49
N GLU A 141 0.42 11.29 0.82
CA GLU A 141 -0.49 11.79 1.85
C GLU A 141 0.16 11.76 3.24
N CYS A 142 0.78 10.65 3.62
CA CYS A 142 1.53 10.58 4.88
C CYS A 142 2.64 11.63 4.94
N GLY A 143 3.39 11.81 3.84
CA GLY A 143 4.44 12.83 3.74
C GLY A 143 3.90 14.24 3.94
N ARG A 144 2.76 14.57 3.35
CA ARG A 144 2.07 15.85 3.54
C ARG A 144 1.65 16.05 4.99
N ARG A 145 1.00 15.06 5.60
CA ARG A 145 0.55 15.12 7.01
C ARG A 145 1.72 15.26 7.96
N MET A 146 2.80 14.51 7.77
CA MET A 146 4.01 14.64 8.59
C MET A 146 4.69 16.00 8.42
N LYS A 147 4.66 16.59 7.23
CA LYS A 147 5.15 17.96 7.00
C LYS A 147 4.33 18.98 7.79
N GLU A 148 3.01 18.85 7.81
CA GLU A 148 2.10 19.70 8.60
C GLU A 148 2.37 19.54 10.10
N LEU A 149 2.55 18.30 10.58
CA LEU A 149 2.87 18.01 11.98
C LEU A 149 4.24 18.58 12.40
N ARG A 150 5.26 18.44 11.55
CA ARG A 150 6.59 19.03 11.79
C ARG A 150 6.56 20.56 11.78
N ALA A 151 5.74 21.17 10.94
CA ALA A 151 5.54 22.62 10.97
C ALA A 151 4.88 23.08 12.28
N LYS A 152 4.03 22.25 12.89
CA LYS A 152 3.33 22.54 14.15
C LYS A 152 4.17 22.25 15.40
N TYR A 153 4.90 21.14 15.42
CA TYR A 153 5.54 20.60 16.63
C TYR A 153 7.07 20.62 16.59
N GLY A 154 7.69 21.01 15.47
CA GLY A 154 9.14 21.08 15.29
C GLY A 154 9.68 20.15 14.20
N GLN A 155 10.84 20.50 13.61
CA GLN A 155 11.43 19.74 12.50
C GLN A 155 11.76 18.29 12.89
N ASP A 156 12.10 18.06 14.16
CA ASP A 156 12.44 16.74 14.70
C ASP A 156 11.21 15.92 15.11
N TYR A 157 9.99 16.39 14.81
CA TYR A 157 8.77 15.65 15.13
C TYR A 157 8.70 14.32 14.37
N GLU A 158 8.51 13.26 15.14
CA GLU A 158 8.11 11.93 14.69
C GLU A 158 6.75 11.56 15.29
N GLN A 159 6.01 10.68 14.62
CA GLN A 159 4.71 10.23 15.11
C GLN A 159 4.93 9.38 16.38
N PRO A 160 4.32 9.76 17.52
CA PRO A 160 4.43 9.00 18.76
C PRO A 160 3.87 7.58 18.63
N THR A 161 4.44 6.66 19.40
CA THR A 161 3.91 5.30 19.52
C THR A 161 2.42 5.32 19.93
N ALA A 162 1.63 4.44 19.32
CA ALA A 162 0.20 4.28 19.57
C ALA A 162 -0.70 5.47 19.18
N LEU A 163 -0.19 6.50 18.49
CA LEU A 163 -1.02 7.57 17.95
C LEU A 163 -1.35 7.30 16.46
N PRO A 164 -2.62 7.00 16.11
CA PRO A 164 -2.98 6.64 14.75
C PRO A 164 -2.99 7.85 13.80
N MET A 165 -2.82 7.57 12.51
CA MET A 165 -3.06 8.51 11.40
C MET A 165 -3.99 7.82 10.40
N LEU A 166 -5.17 8.40 10.18
CA LEU A 166 -6.16 7.87 9.23
C LEU A 166 -5.94 8.47 7.85
N THR A 167 -5.67 7.65 6.83
CA THR A 167 -5.55 8.06 5.42
C THR A 167 -6.61 7.38 4.57
N GLU A 168 -6.73 7.76 3.30
CA GLU A 168 -7.53 6.97 2.34
C GLU A 168 -6.83 5.64 2.02
N GLY A 169 -7.61 4.60 1.66
CA GLY A 169 -7.11 3.30 1.24
C GLY A 169 -6.62 3.22 -0.21
N TYR A 170 -6.93 4.23 -1.03
CA TYR A 170 -6.54 4.34 -2.44
C TYR A 170 -6.93 3.13 -3.31
N ASN A 171 -5.97 2.28 -3.68
CA ASN A 171 -6.20 1.11 -4.53
C ASN A 171 -6.50 -0.16 -3.73
N LEU A 172 -6.50 -0.09 -2.40
CA LEU A 172 -6.95 -1.18 -1.54
C LEU A 172 -8.49 -1.35 -1.62
N PRO A 173 -9.02 -2.55 -1.39
CA PRO A 173 -10.45 -2.74 -1.22
C PRO A 173 -11.01 -2.06 0.05
N ALA A 174 -10.16 -1.91 1.07
CA ALA A 174 -10.47 -1.14 2.26
C ALA A 174 -10.62 0.35 1.94
N LYS A 175 -11.53 1.04 2.65
CA LYS A 175 -11.77 2.47 2.48
C LYS A 175 -10.67 3.31 3.10
#